data_AF-A0A8J6ZM28-F1
#
_entry.id   AF-A0A8J6ZM28-F1
#
_cell.length_a   1.000
_cell.length_b   1.000
_cell.length_c   1.000
_cell.angle_alpha   90.00
_cell.angle_beta   90.00
_cell.angle_gamma   90.00
#
_symmetry.space_group_name_H-M   'P 1'
#
loop_
_entity.id
_entity.type
_entity.pdbx_description
1 polymer ?
#
loop_
_entity_poly.entity_id
_entity_poly.type
_entity_poly.pdbx_seq_one_letter_code
_entity_poly.pdbx_strand_id
1 'polypeptide(L)'
;MNDSKRLVVNFIKQEESLQILPTPPILSSQHTGWSNVGLFYYRHPAHSTTEHYLTHHVLAIAYNQFQLKVRKDGKSRTQLVDNGVIQLTPANVS
;
A
#
# COMPACT_ATOMS: atom_id res chain seq x y z
N MET A 1 -15.21 10.82 19.62
CA MET A 1 -14.47 9.91 18.71
C MET A 1 -13.13 10.58 18.46
N ASN A 2 -12.02 9.99 18.92
CA ASN A 2 -10.70 10.57 18.68
C ASN A 2 -10.39 10.44 17.19
N ASP A 3 -10.26 11.58 16.50
CA ASP A 3 -9.62 11.68 15.19
C ASP A 3 -8.13 11.34 15.35
N SER A 4 -7.82 10.06 15.56
CA SER A 4 -6.45 9.57 15.43
C SER A 4 -5.99 9.90 14.01
N LYS A 5 -5.05 10.85 13.91
CA LYS A 5 -4.45 11.29 12.65
C LYS A 5 -4.02 10.07 11.85
N ARG A 6 -4.75 9.75 10.77
CA ARG A 6 -4.46 8.59 9.93
C ARG A 6 -3.11 8.76 9.27
N LEU A 7 -2.36 7.66 9.17
CA LEU A 7 -1.02 7.67 8.61
C LEU A 7 -1.08 7.97 7.10
N VAL A 8 -0.24 8.90 6.65
CA VAL A 8 -0.06 9.24 5.24
C VAL A 8 1.18 8.52 4.77
N VAL A 9 1.07 7.73 3.70
CA VAL A 9 2.22 6.97 3.17
C VAL A 9 2.50 7.37 1.73
N ASN A 10 3.77 7.69 1.47
CA ASN A 10 4.34 7.77 0.13
C ASN A 10 5.26 6.57 -0.12
N PHE A 11 4.83 5.62 -0.97
CA PHE A 11 5.65 4.46 -1.33
C PHE A 11 6.96 4.82 -2.06
N ILE A 12 7.05 6.01 -2.68
CA ILE A 12 8.28 6.48 -3.33
C ILE A 12 9.39 6.73 -2.31
N LYS A 13 9.02 7.05 -1.06
CA LYS A 13 9.95 7.26 0.04
C LYS A 13 10.03 6.00 0.89
N GLN A 14 11.20 5.35 0.89
CA GLN A 14 11.36 4.06 1.55
C GLN A 14 11.05 4.15 3.04
N GLU A 15 11.52 5.21 3.70
CA GLU A 15 11.28 5.49 5.11
C GLU A 15 9.79 5.61 5.47
N GLU A 16 8.95 6.09 4.54
CA GLU A 16 7.50 6.13 4.75
C GLU A 16 6.85 4.77 4.50
N SER A 17 7.30 4.02 3.48
CA SER A 17 6.79 2.66 3.22
C SER A 17 7.05 1.68 4.38
N LEU A 18 8.18 1.83 5.07
CA LEU A 18 8.57 0.98 6.20
C LEU A 18 7.75 1.25 7.47
N GLN A 19 6.92 2.30 7.49
CA GLN A 19 5.98 2.53 8.60
C GLN A 19 4.79 1.57 8.54
N ILE A 20 4.53 0.96 7.37
CA ILE A 20 3.42 0.01 7.17
C ILE A 20 3.90 -1.37 6.71
N LEU A 21 5.02 -1.46 5.98
CA LEU A 21 5.57 -2.73 5.50
C LEU A 21 6.75 -3.19 6.37
N PRO A 22 6.91 -4.50 6.60
CA PRO A 22 7.93 -5.03 7.51
C PRO A 22 9.35 -4.99 6.94
N THR A 23 9.48 -4.85 5.62
CA THR A 23 10.76 -4.98 4.90
C THR A 23 10.80 -4.06 3.69
N PRO A 24 11.99 -3.61 3.26
CA PRO A 24 12.14 -2.82 2.05
C PRO A 24 11.77 -3.64 0.79
N PRO A 25 11.49 -2.98 -0.35
CA PRO A 25 11.24 -3.67 -1.60
C PRO A 25 12.49 -4.44 -2.08
N ILE A 26 12.27 -5.58 -2.73
CA ILE A 26 13.31 -6.37 -3.38
C ILE A 26 13.80 -5.66 -4.65
N LEU A 27 12.87 -5.08 -5.42
CA LEU A 27 13.18 -4.25 -6.59
C LEU A 27 12.52 -2.88 -6.43
N SER A 28 13.25 -1.84 -6.79
CA SER A 28 12.81 -0.44 -6.67
C SER A 28 13.30 0.37 -7.86
N SER A 29 12.45 1.25 -8.38
CA SER A 29 12.83 2.23 -9.39
C SER A 29 13.38 3.56 -8.81
N GLN A 30 13.66 3.64 -7.51
CA GLN A 30 14.09 4.90 -6.87
C GLN A 30 15.33 5.53 -7.49
N HIS A 31 16.23 4.72 -8.05
CA HIS A 31 17.49 5.19 -8.65
C HIS A 31 17.49 5.21 -10.18
N THR A 32 16.33 5.00 -10.83
CA THR A 32 16.25 4.97 -12.31
C THR A 32 16.08 6.36 -12.93
N GLY A 33 15.92 7.41 -12.12
CA GLY A 33 15.68 8.79 -12.59
C GLY A 33 14.25 9.03 -13.10
N TRP A 34 13.32 8.10 -12.85
CA TRP A 34 11.92 8.29 -13.23
C TRP A 34 11.24 9.37 -12.39
N SER A 35 10.45 10.22 -13.04
CA SER A 35 9.64 11.24 -12.39
C SER A 35 8.18 10.84 -12.35
N ASN A 36 7.51 11.03 -11.20
CA ASN A 36 6.07 10.83 -10.99
C ASN A 36 5.55 9.39 -11.16
N VAL A 37 6.44 8.40 -11.35
CA VAL A 37 6.10 6.98 -11.40
C VAL A 37 7.14 6.18 -10.63
N GLY A 38 6.67 5.21 -9.85
CA GLY A 38 7.52 4.30 -9.10
C GLY A 38 7.09 2.85 -9.31
N LEU A 39 8.06 1.96 -9.45
CA LEU A 39 7.85 0.52 -9.46
C LEU A 39 8.53 -0.10 -8.25
N PHE A 40 7.77 -0.86 -7.48
CA PHE A 40 8.23 -1.51 -6.27
C PHE A 40 7.75 -2.96 -6.25
N TYR A 41 8.68 -3.89 -6.05
CA TYR A 41 8.37 -5.30 -5.88
C TYR A 41 8.65 -5.72 -4.44
N TYR A 42 7.63 -6.21 -3.74
CA TYR A 42 7.73 -6.66 -2.37
C TYR A 42 7.46 -8.16 -2.28
N ARG A 43 8.14 -8.80 -1.32
CA ARG A 43 7.80 -10.15 -0.85
C ARG A 43 7.97 -10.18 0.65
N HIS A 44 6.87 -10.32 1.37
CA HIS A 44 6.86 -10.45 2.82
C HIS A 44 5.74 -11.42 3.24
N PRO A 45 5.81 -12.00 4.45
CA PRO A 45 4.70 -12.73 5.04
C PRO A 45 3.45 -11.85 5.16
N ALA A 46 2.30 -12.50 5.40
CA ALA A 46 1.10 -11.80 5.83
C ALA A 46 1.39 -11.04 7.13
N HIS A 47 1.01 -9.76 7.17
CA HIS A 47 1.20 -8.92 8.34
C HIS A 47 0.05 -7.92 8.44
N SER A 48 -0.14 -7.33 9.62
CA SER A 48 -1.09 -6.24 9.82
C SER A 48 -0.40 -4.91 9.58
N THR A 49 -0.96 -4.10 8.70
CA THR A 49 -0.52 -2.71 8.50
C THR A 49 -1.35 -1.77 9.36
N THR A 50 -0.76 -0.67 9.84
CA THR A 50 -1.53 0.45 10.37
C THR A 50 -2.46 1.01 9.29
N GLU A 51 -3.65 1.46 9.67
CA GLU A 51 -4.58 2.13 8.74
C GLU A 51 -3.93 3.40 8.17
N HIS A 52 -3.94 3.51 6.84
CA HIS A 52 -3.25 4.57 6.12
C HIS A 52 -4.00 4.97 4.85
N TYR A 53 -3.63 6.13 4.30
CA TYR A 53 -4.00 6.54 2.95
C TYR A 53 -2.76 6.89 2.14
N LEU A 54 -2.90 6.85 0.82
CA LEU A 54 -1.79 6.96 -0.13
C LEU A 54 -1.77 8.34 -0.76
N THR A 55 -0.58 8.92 -0.91
CA THR A 55 -0.39 10.23 -1.56
C THR A 55 -0.42 10.15 -3.09
N HIS A 56 -0.35 8.95 -3.65
CA HIS A 56 -0.29 8.68 -5.09
C HIS A 56 -1.31 7.61 -5.47
N HIS A 57 -1.72 7.59 -6.74
CA HIS A 57 -2.48 6.48 -7.30
C HIS A 57 -1.59 5.24 -7.31
N VAL A 58 -2.10 4.12 -6.79
CA VAL A 58 -1.36 2.86 -6.72
C VAL A 58 -2.08 1.79 -7.53
N LEU A 59 -1.34 1.19 -8.44
CA LEU A 59 -1.70 -0.06 -9.10
C LEU A 59 -0.92 -1.19 -8.43
N ALA A 60 -1.60 -2.03 -7.65
CA ALA A 60 -1.00 -3.16 -6.96
C ALA A 60 -1.35 -4.47 -7.68
N ILE A 61 -0.36 -5.35 -7.86
CA ILE A 61 -0.55 -6.68 -8.44
C ILE A 61 -0.24 -7.71 -7.36
N ALA A 62 -1.21 -8.56 -7.04
CA ALA A 62 -1.04 -9.62 -6.07
C ALA A 62 -0.34 -10.84 -6.71
N TYR A 63 0.73 -11.33 -6.08
CA TYR A 63 1.44 -12.56 -6.49
C TYR A 63 1.14 -13.76 -5.56
N ASN A 64 0.19 -13.58 -4.63
CA ASN A 64 -0.25 -14.58 -3.66
C ASN A 64 -1.69 -14.26 -3.22
N GLN A 65 -2.30 -15.19 -2.49
CA GLN A 65 -3.61 -14.97 -1.90
C GLN A 65 -3.48 -14.39 -0.49
N PHE A 66 -4.25 -13.36 -0.16
CA PHE A 66 -4.27 -12.76 1.19
C PHE A 66 -5.61 -12.07 1.50
N GLN A 67 -5.88 -11.85 2.80
CA GLN A 67 -7.00 -11.03 3.23
C GLN A 67 -6.60 -9.57 3.31
N LEU A 68 -7.36 -8.70 2.66
CA LEU A 68 -7.20 -7.26 2.75
C LEU A 68 -8.38 -6.64 3.48
N LYS A 69 -8.11 -5.86 4.52
CA LYS A 69 -9.11 -5.06 5.22
C LYS A 69 -9.07 -3.63 4.68
N VAL A 70 -10.17 -3.19 4.08
CA VAL A 70 -10.32 -1.84 3.53
C VAL A 70 -11.39 -1.10 4.33
N ARG A 71 -11.15 0.18 4.62
CA ARG A 71 -12.21 1.09 5.08
C ARG A 71 -12.54 2.06 3.97
N LYS A 72 -13.83 2.23 3.70
CA LYS A 72 -14.36 3.21 2.74
C LYS A 72 -15.62 3.82 3.34
N ASP A 73 -15.69 5.15 3.37
CA ASP A 73 -16.85 5.88 3.90
C ASP A 73 -17.21 5.45 5.35
N GLY A 74 -16.18 5.21 6.17
CA GLY A 74 -16.34 4.73 7.56
C GLY A 74 -16.73 3.25 7.71
N LYS A 75 -17.04 2.54 6.61
CA LYS A 75 -17.39 1.12 6.63
C LYS A 75 -16.15 0.27 6.39
N SER A 76 -15.88 -0.67 7.29
CA SER A 76 -14.79 -1.63 7.13
C SER A 76 -15.31 -2.87 6.39
N ARG A 77 -14.55 -3.35 5.40
CA ARG A 77 -14.79 -4.60 4.68
C ARG A 77 -13.51 -5.41 4.63
N THR A 78 -13.64 -6.73 4.73
CA THR A 78 -12.54 -7.66 4.46
C THR A 78 -12.82 -8.30 3.12
N GLN A 79 -11.82 -8.34 2.26
CA GLN A 79 -11.88 -9.00 0.96
C GLN A 79 -10.74 -10.02 0.83
N LEU A 80 -11.00 -11.13 0.18
CA LEU A 80 -9.97 -12.06 -0.26
C LEU A 80 -9.39 -11.52 -1.58
N VAL A 81 -8.08 -11.33 -1.62
CA VAL A 81 -7.34 -10.96 -2.82
C VAL A 81 -6.67 -12.23 -3.33
N ASP A 82 -6.98 -12.63 -4.56
CA ASP A 82 -6.38 -13.79 -5.22
C ASP A 82 -5.11 -13.43 -6.00
N ASN A 83 -4.32 -14.46 -6.33
CA ASN A 83 -3.16 -14.31 -7.19
C ASN A 83 -3.56 -13.73 -8.56
N GLY A 84 -2.79 -12.77 -9.06
CA GLY A 84 -3.03 -12.07 -10.32
C GLY A 84 -4.04 -10.92 -10.26
N VAL A 85 -4.70 -10.71 -9.11
CA VAL A 85 -5.60 -9.56 -8.95
C VAL A 85 -4.81 -8.26 -9.05
N ILE A 86 -5.34 -7.34 -9.86
CA ILE A 86 -4.85 -5.98 -10.00
C ILE A 86 -5.82 -5.05 -9.26
N GLN A 87 -5.31 -4.30 -8.28
CA GLN A 87 -6.07 -3.32 -7.52
C GLN A 87 -5.61 -1.91 -7.87
N LEU A 88 -6.57 -1.03 -8.16
CA LEU A 88 -6.35 0.41 -8.25
C LEU A 88 -6.82 1.09 -6.97
N THR A 89 -5.91 1.73 -6.26
CA THR A 89 -6.22 2.59 -5.11
C THR A 89 -5.98 4.05 -5.51
N PRO A 90 -7.01 4.91 -5.54
CA PRO A 90 -6.81 6.32 -5.84
C PRO A 90 -6.08 7.05 -4.70
N ALA A 91 -5.30 8.08 -5.07
CA ALA A 91 -4.64 8.95 -4.11
C ALA A 91 -5.66 9.66 -3.20
N ASN A 92 -5.28 9.87 -1.94
CA ASN A 92 -6.00 10.69 -0.95
C ASN A 92 -7.45 10.22 -0.66
N VAL A 93 -7.73 8.93 -0.83
CA VAL A 93 -9.01 8.33 -0.45
C VAL A 93 -8.90 7.67 0.93
N SER A 94 -9.91 7.91 1.78
CA SER A 94 -9.97 7.50 3.19
C SER A 94 -11.17 6.61 3.51
#